data_AF-A0A948ZZM9-F1
#
_entry.id   AF-A0A948ZZM9-F1
#
_cell.length_a   1.000
_cell.length_b   1.000
_cell.length_c   1.000
_cell.angle_alpha   90.00
_cell.angle_beta   90.00
_cell.angle_gamma   90.00
#
_symmetry.space_group_name_H-M   'P 1'
#
loop_
_entity.id
_entity.type
_entity.pdbx_description
1 polymer ?
#
loop_
_entity_poly.entity_id
_entity_poly.type
_entity_poly.pdbx_seq_one_letter_code
_entity_poly.pdbx_strand_id
1 'polypeptide(L)'
;MEKSQAPYKNLKTYQQSVIICDLTAEFCGKFLEEGEDERYKGYKRFKLREQMEGAARSGKQNIVEGASQGTSFKGYIKLLGVALGSL
;
A
#
# COMPACT_ATOMS: atom_id res chain seq x y z
N MET A 1 26.13 -10.19 -15.48
CA MET A 1 25.68 -10.27 -14.08
C MET A 1 24.16 -10.29 -14.07
N GLU A 2 23.59 -11.43 -13.69
CA GLU A 2 22.16 -11.56 -13.46
C GLU A 2 21.78 -10.61 -12.31
N LYS A 3 20.84 -9.68 -12.53
CA LYS A 3 20.40 -8.74 -11.50
C LYS A 3 19.76 -9.57 -10.38
N SER A 4 20.42 -9.68 -9.22
CA SER A 4 19.78 -10.31 -8.05
C SER A 4 18.53 -9.50 -7.73
N GLN A 5 17.34 -10.07 -7.98
CA GLN A 5 16.10 -9.42 -7.59
C GLN A 5 16.15 -9.12 -6.10
N ALA A 6 15.69 -7.93 -5.71
CA ALA A 6 15.61 -7.56 -4.31
C ALA A 6 14.76 -8.61 -3.56
N PRO A 7 15.22 -9.14 -2.41
CA PRO A 7 14.62 -10.32 -1.76
C PRO A 7 13.11 -10.21 -1.52
N TYR A 8 12.60 -9.00 -1.27
CA TYR A 8 11.18 -8.74 -1.03
C TYR A 8 10.28 -9.06 -2.24
N LYS A 9 10.81 -9.06 -3.47
CA LYS A 9 10.01 -9.31 -4.68
C LYS A 9 9.45 -10.73 -4.75
N ASN A 10 10.06 -11.67 -4.03
CA ASN A 10 9.61 -13.06 -3.93
C ASN A 10 8.62 -13.29 -2.79
N LEU A 11 8.36 -12.30 -1.94
CA LEU A 11 7.37 -12.41 -0.88
C LEU A 11 5.96 -12.34 -1.46
N LYS A 12 5.16 -13.39 -1.22
CA LYS A 12 3.73 -13.41 -1.61
C LYS A 12 2.96 -12.21 -1.04
N THR A 13 3.26 -11.84 0.20
CA THR A 13 2.65 -10.67 0.86
C THR A 13 2.98 -9.36 0.15
N TYR A 14 4.21 -9.20 -0.37
CA TYR A 14 4.57 -8.04 -1.18
C TYR A 14 3.80 -8.04 -2.51
N GLN A 15 3.78 -9.16 -3.22
CA GLN A 15 3.06 -9.28 -4.51
C GLN A 15 1.56 -8.99 -4.34
N GLN A 16 0.94 -9.52 -3.29
CA GLN A 16 -0.45 -9.22 -2.95
C GLN A 16 -0.65 -7.74 -2.58
N SER A 17 0.28 -7.13 -1.85
CA SER A 17 0.21 -5.69 -1.52
C SER A 17 0.29 -4.79 -2.75
N VAL A 18 1.01 -5.21 -3.81
CA VAL A 18 1.02 -4.52 -5.11
C VAL A 18 -0.36 -4.57 -5.75
N ILE A 19 -0.96 -5.76 -5.82
CA ILE A 19 -2.31 -5.95 -6.37
C ILE A 19 -3.33 -5.10 -5.59
N ILE A 20 -3.27 -5.11 -4.26
CA ILE A 20 -4.17 -4.30 -3.43
C ILE A 20 -3.97 -2.80 -3.71
N CYS A 21 -2.72 -2.34 -3.84
CA CYS A 21 -2.41 -0.95 -4.18
C CYS A 21 -3.01 -0.53 -5.54
N ASP A 22 -2.85 -1.38 -6.55
CA ASP A 22 -3.34 -1.11 -7.91
C ASP A 22 -4.88 -1.12 -7.94
N LEU A 23 -5.51 -2.13 -7.34
CA LEU A 23 -6.97 -2.21 -7.23
C LEU A 23 -7.56 -1.08 -6.40
N THR A 24 -6.86 -0.60 -5.37
CA THR A 24 -7.30 0.56 -4.58
C THR A 24 -7.31 1.83 -5.44
N ALA A 25 -6.29 2.04 -6.28
CA ALA A 25 -6.24 3.18 -7.18
C ALA A 25 -7.37 3.10 -8.23
N GLU A 26 -7.60 1.93 -8.84
CA GLU A 26 -8.70 1.73 -9.78
C GLU A 26 -10.08 1.95 -9.13
N PHE A 27 -10.28 1.41 -7.92
CA PHE A 27 -11.50 1.63 -7.14
C PHE A 27 -11.72 3.11 -6.84
N CYS A 28 -10.68 3.81 -6.36
CA CYS A 28 -10.77 5.22 -6.04
C CYS A 28 -11.06 6.07 -7.28
N GLY A 29 -10.41 5.80 -8.42
CA GLY A 29 -10.72 6.48 -9.68
C GLY A 29 -12.19 6.28 -10.08
N LYS A 30 -12.66 5.03 -10.08
CA LYS A 30 -14.03 4.71 -10.52
C LYS A 30 -15.12 5.27 -9.62
N PHE A 31 -14.95 5.19 -8.29
CA PHE A 31 -16.03 5.47 -7.33
C PHE A 31 -15.84 6.78 -6.56
N LEU A 32 -14.60 7.27 -6.43
CA LEU A 32 -14.26 8.50 -5.70
C LEU A 32 -13.73 9.62 -6.62
N GLU A 33 -13.75 9.46 -7.93
CA GLU A 33 -13.59 10.58 -8.86
C GLU A 33 -14.94 10.90 -9.51
N GLU A 34 -15.60 9.89 -10.08
CA GLU A 34 -16.81 10.04 -10.91
C GLU A 34 -18.14 9.82 -10.17
N GLY A 35 -18.14 9.44 -8.89
CA GLY A 35 -19.38 9.03 -8.19
C GLY A 35 -20.43 10.14 -8.00
N GLU A 36 -21.71 9.76 -7.88
CA GLU A 36 -22.81 10.70 -7.60
C GLU A 36 -23.20 10.74 -6.10
N ASP A 37 -22.56 9.94 -5.24
CA ASP A 37 -22.93 9.83 -3.83
C ASP A 37 -22.80 11.17 -3.10
N GLU A 38 -23.96 11.74 -2.76
CA GLU A 38 -24.06 13.08 -2.16
C GLU A 38 -23.42 13.18 -0.78
N ARG A 39 -23.22 12.04 -0.09
CA ARG A 39 -22.56 12.00 1.23
C ARG A 39 -21.09 12.43 1.14
N TYR A 40 -20.47 12.23 -0.03
CA TYR A 40 -19.06 12.51 -0.28
C TYR A 40 -18.94 13.41 -1.53
N LYS A 41 -19.26 14.70 -1.40
CA LYS A 41 -19.04 15.72 -2.43
C LYS A 41 -17.80 16.58 -2.15
N GLY A 42 -17.15 17.03 -3.22
CA GLY A 42 -16.02 17.97 -3.18
C GLY A 42 -14.85 17.47 -2.33
N TYR A 43 -14.35 18.32 -1.44
CA TYR A 43 -13.14 18.08 -0.65
C TYR A 43 -13.16 16.78 0.18
N LYS A 44 -14.33 16.35 0.69
CA LYS A 44 -14.43 15.11 1.49
C LYS A 44 -14.07 13.87 0.68
N ARG A 45 -14.44 13.85 -0.60
CA ARG A 45 -14.15 12.75 -1.52
C ARG A 45 -12.67 12.70 -1.87
N PHE A 46 -12.10 13.86 -2.22
CA PHE A 46 -10.67 14.00 -2.47
C PHE A 46 -9.85 13.49 -1.29
N LYS A 47 -10.18 13.94 -0.07
CA LYS A 47 -9.51 13.50 1.15
C LYS A 47 -9.64 11.99 1.40
N LEU A 48 -10.82 11.41 1.18
CA LEU A 48 -11.02 9.97 1.32
C LEU A 48 -10.16 9.17 0.33
N ARG A 49 -10.13 9.60 -0.94
CA ARG A 49 -9.27 9.02 -1.97
C ARG A 49 -7.80 9.09 -1.57
N GLU A 50 -7.31 10.26 -1.17
CA GLU A 50 -5.92 10.43 -0.75
C GLU A 50 -5.56 9.53 0.42
N GLN A 51 -6.48 9.37 1.38
CA GLN A 51 -6.30 8.48 2.53
C GLN A 51 -6.22 7.01 2.11
N MET A 52 -7.12 6.55 1.24
CA MET A 52 -7.14 5.17 0.76
C MET A 52 -5.89 4.83 -0.07
N GLU A 53 -5.58 5.66 -1.07
CA GLU A 53 -4.37 5.47 -1.89
C GLU A 53 -3.09 5.60 -1.06
N GLY A 54 -3.06 6.53 -0.11
CA GLY A 54 -1.96 6.70 0.84
C GLY A 54 -1.72 5.47 1.70
N ALA A 55 -2.79 4.90 2.28
CA ALA A 55 -2.73 3.72 3.11
C ALA A 55 -2.22 2.49 2.32
N ALA A 56 -2.75 2.25 1.13
CA ALA A 56 -2.32 1.13 0.29
C ALA A 56 -0.84 1.24 -0.14
N ARG A 57 -0.39 2.45 -0.51
CA ARG A 57 1.03 2.73 -0.79
C ARG A 57 1.91 2.51 0.43
N SER A 58 1.49 3.00 1.60
CA SER A 58 2.20 2.82 2.88
C SER A 58 2.35 1.34 3.21
N GLY A 59 1.29 0.55 3.07
CA GLY A 59 1.31 -0.90 3.34
C GLY A 59 2.38 -1.63 2.53
N LYS A 60 2.37 -1.43 1.21
CA LYS A 60 3.38 -1.99 0.29
C LYS A 60 4.80 -1.53 0.64
N GLN A 61 4.99 -0.24 0.90
CA GLN A 61 6.31 0.35 1.15
C GLN A 61 6.93 -0.15 2.47
N ASN A 62 6.13 -0.32 3.52
CA ASN A 62 6.60 -0.87 4.80
C ASN A 62 7.06 -2.33 4.67
N ILE A 63 6.45 -3.14 3.77
CA ILE A 63 6.95 -4.49 3.46
C ILE A 63 8.34 -4.44 2.83
N VAL A 64 8.55 -3.52 1.88
CA VAL A 64 9.84 -3.31 1.21
C VAL A 64 10.92 -2.90 2.22
N GLU A 65 10.62 -1.90 3.05
CA GLU A 65 11.55 -1.39 4.06
C GLU A 65 11.85 -2.42 5.14
N GLY A 66 10.82 -3.16 5.58
CA GLY A 66 10.95 -4.23 6.57
C GLY A 66 11.83 -5.37 6.08
N ALA A 67 11.55 -5.87 4.88
CA ALA A 67 12.34 -6.93 4.25
C ALA A 67 13.77 -6.49 3.88
N SER A 68 14.04 -5.18 3.84
CA SER A 68 15.36 -4.62 3.57
C SER A 68 16.17 -4.33 4.85
N GLN A 69 15.63 -4.57 6.05
CA GLN A 69 16.31 -4.26 7.32
C GLN A 69 17.61 -5.06 7.54
N GLY A 70 17.78 -6.22 6.87
CA GLY A 70 19.04 -7.00 6.80
C GLY A 70 19.48 -7.67 8.10
N THR A 71 19.62 -6.92 9.20
CA THR A 71 20.20 -7.35 10.48
C THR A 71 19.30 -7.11 11.69
N SER A 72 18.28 -6.26 11.56
CA SER A 72 17.38 -5.90 12.67
C SER A 72 16.02 -6.59 12.57
N PHE A 73 15.85 -7.70 13.28
CA PHE A 73 14.55 -8.36 13.42
C PHE A 73 13.50 -7.46 14.08
N LYS A 74 13.91 -6.62 15.04
CA LYS A 74 13.02 -5.66 15.69
C LYS A 74 12.45 -4.66 14.68
N GLY A 75 13.29 -4.12 13.80
CA GLY A 75 12.88 -3.20 12.74
C GLY A 75 11.95 -3.90 11.74
N TYR A 76 12.29 -5.14 11.37
CA TYR A 76 11.48 -5.92 10.45
C TYR A 76 10.06 -6.16 11.00
N ILE A 77 9.95 -6.67 12.23
CA ILE A 77 8.65 -6.92 12.88
C ILE A 77 7.83 -5.63 13.00
N LYS A 78 8.47 -4.52 13.39
CA LYS A 78 7.79 -3.22 13.52
C LYS A 78 7.18 -2.78 12.18
N LEU A 79 7.96 -2.79 11.10
CA LEU A 79 7.50 -2.34 9.79
C LEU A 79 6.42 -3.27 9.22
N LEU A 80 6.51 -4.58 9.45
CA LEU A 80 5.42 -5.48 9.10
C LEU A 80 4.13 -5.20 9.89
N GLY A 81 4.23 -4.82 11.16
CA GLY A 81 3.07 -4.38 11.95
C GLY A 81 2.42 -3.11 11.38
N VAL A 82 3.23 -2.15 10.92
CA VAL A 82 2.72 -0.94 10.23
C VAL A 82 2.08 -1.30 8.89
N ALA A 83 2.68 -2.22 8.13
CA ALA A 83 2.11 -2.70 6.87
C ALA A 83 0.73 -3.34 7.08
N LEU A 84 0.60 -4.17 8.12
CA LEU A 84 -0.68 -4.80 8.49
C LEU A 84 -1.74 -3.78 8.92
N GLY A 85 -1.36 -2.72 9.63
CA GLY A 85 -2.31 -1.66 10.01
C GLY A 85 -2.70 -0.71 8.88
N SER A 86 -1.98 -0.75 7.74
CA SER A 86 -2.23 0.13 6.59
C SER A 86 -3.14 -0.49 5.53
N LEU A 87 -3.31 -1.81 5.53
CA LEU A 87 -4.09 -2.58 4.55
C LEU A 87 -5.33 -3.19 5.23
#